data_AF-W4GAZ7-F1
#
_entry.id   AF-W4GAZ7-F1
#
_cell.length_a   1.000
_cell.length_b   1.000
_cell.length_c   1.000
_cell.angle_alpha   90.00
_cell.angle_beta   90.00
_cell.angle_gamma   90.00
#
_symmetry.space_group_name_H-M   'P 1'
#
loop_
_entity.id
_entity.type
_entity.pdbx_description
1 polymer ?
#
loop_
_entity_poly.entity_id
_entity_poly.type
_entity_poly.pdbx_seq_one_letter_code
_entity_poly.pdbx_strand_id
1 'polypeptide(L)'
;MNSDIQRLVFSGKREDFQTWMDAFRGELQKRWLKARIDAQNAKRAVCDVSYESWLTGVPDALPDTLTQESLQEATLLRDLQNVEIRSLLSKSLPKSYLNQLNVSLIDPAVTVTEIWRMLERDFGESSATGVIGLLTKFVGTLTSDYRHVGDHFKAMSALRNRINAQSVKCFGEPIVSEQLVGALFLSLLPQQYFGSSVKFTKDSFTMDKVFQLVVNTFGSKSKRDILSMSTGFGKSLNKYEFPVGQILANERKRKPDGGQNECFYCNGKYNEGAKVHIKKDCPKRKEDFAKGYYRTSIFKAAKSGPAKVAAVRATRSEVAVGQVEVATPSGGDRTATDMEEAAASLDDLTMQLEYADDCRHGQC
;
A
#
# COMPACT_ATOMS: atom_id res chain seq x y z
N MET A 1 39.80 -6.76 -32.72
CA MET A 1 38.76 -7.35 -31.85
C MET A 1 38.81 -6.76 -30.43
N ASN A 2 38.80 -5.43 -30.26
CA ASN A 2 39.04 -4.81 -28.94
C ASN A 2 37.97 -3.77 -28.51
N SER A 3 36.96 -3.49 -29.34
CA SER A 3 35.95 -2.47 -29.06
C SER A 3 34.80 -2.95 -28.18
N ASP A 4 34.45 -4.24 -28.22
CA ASP A 4 33.23 -4.73 -27.58
C ASP A 4 33.41 -5.00 -26.09
N ILE A 5 34.62 -5.38 -25.65
CA ILE A 5 34.95 -5.58 -24.23
C ILE A 5 34.96 -4.25 -23.46
N GLN A 6 35.33 -3.13 -24.10
CA GLN A 6 35.31 -1.81 -23.47
C GLN A 6 33.90 -1.36 -23.07
N ARG A 7 32.86 -1.88 -23.72
CA ARG A 7 31.46 -1.64 -23.38
C ARG A 7 30.95 -2.52 -22.24
N LEU A 8 31.70 -3.55 -21.86
CA LEU A 8 31.33 -4.51 -20.82
C LEU A 8 31.92 -4.17 -19.45
N VAL A 9 32.49 -2.97 -19.28
CA VAL A 9 33.12 -2.55 -18.03
C VAL A 9 32.04 -2.18 -17.01
N PHE A 10 32.03 -2.90 -15.89
CA PHE A 10 31.16 -2.63 -14.76
C PHE A 10 31.67 -1.41 -13.99
N SER A 11 30.77 -0.49 -13.63
CA SER A 11 31.10 0.71 -12.87
C SER A 11 31.41 0.44 -11.40
N GLY A 12 31.01 -0.73 -10.87
CA GLY A 12 31.07 -1.04 -9.45
C GLY A 12 29.90 -0.45 -8.64
N LYS A 13 28.98 0.27 -9.29
CA LYS A 13 27.77 0.79 -8.63
C LYS A 13 26.66 -0.24 -8.68
N ARG A 14 25.93 -0.39 -7.58
CA ARG A 14 24.80 -1.33 -7.48
C ARG A 14 23.68 -1.00 -8.47
N GLU A 15 23.38 0.28 -8.69
CA GLU A 15 22.34 0.70 -9.65
C GLU A 15 22.63 0.25 -11.10
N ASP A 16 23.90 0.10 -11.48
CA ASP A 16 24.30 -0.29 -12.83
C ASP A 16 24.47 -1.82 -12.97
N PHE A 17 24.41 -2.57 -11.87
CA PHE A 17 24.77 -3.98 -11.82
C PHE A 17 23.84 -4.85 -12.68
N GLN A 18 22.53 -4.60 -12.64
CA GLN A 18 21.57 -5.36 -13.46
C GLN A 18 21.81 -5.14 -14.95
N THR A 19 21.98 -3.88 -15.37
CA THR A 19 22.26 -3.54 -16.77
C THR A 19 23.58 -4.15 -17.25
N TRP A 20 24.61 -4.13 -16.41
CA TRP A 20 25.88 -4.79 -16.70
C TRP A 20 25.73 -6.31 -16.79
N MET A 21 25.01 -6.94 -15.88
CA MET A 21 24.76 -8.39 -15.88
C MET A 21 24.03 -8.84 -17.15
N ASP A 22 23.00 -8.11 -17.58
CA ASP A 22 22.28 -8.41 -18.82
C ASP A 22 23.22 -8.30 -20.04
N ALA A 23 24.06 -7.27 -20.08
CA ALA A 23 25.08 -7.12 -21.13
C ALA A 23 26.13 -8.23 -21.10
N PHE A 24 26.58 -8.64 -19.91
CA PHE A 24 27.54 -9.71 -19.69
C PHE A 24 27.00 -11.06 -20.19
N ARG A 25 25.77 -11.42 -19.80
CA ARG A 25 25.06 -12.61 -20.30
C ARG A 25 24.91 -12.58 -21.82
N GLY A 26 24.50 -11.44 -22.38
CA GLY A 26 24.39 -11.27 -23.83
C GLY A 26 25.72 -11.47 -24.56
N GLU A 27 26.85 -11.03 -23.99
CA GLU A 27 28.18 -11.25 -24.56
C GLU A 27 28.61 -12.72 -24.49
N LEU A 28 28.33 -13.40 -23.38
CA LEU A 28 28.54 -14.84 -23.26
C LEU A 28 27.75 -15.64 -24.31
N GLN A 29 26.48 -15.27 -24.53
CA GLN A 29 25.64 -15.91 -25.54
C GLN A 29 26.18 -15.71 -26.96
N LYS A 30 26.65 -14.50 -27.30
CA LYS A 30 27.30 -14.22 -28.60
C LYS A 30 28.56 -15.05 -28.80
N ARG A 31 29.41 -15.16 -27.78
CA ARG A 31 30.65 -15.95 -27.82
C ARG A 31 30.37 -17.43 -27.99
N TRP A 32 29.40 -17.95 -27.24
CA TRP A 32 28.94 -19.32 -27.39
C TRP A 32 28.47 -19.60 -28.81
N LEU A 33 27.58 -18.76 -29.36
CA LEU A 33 27.05 -18.95 -30.70
C LEU A 33 28.17 -18.90 -31.76
N LYS A 34 29.12 -17.98 -31.62
CA LYS A 34 30.29 -17.89 -32.49
C LYS A 34 31.16 -19.15 -32.40
N ALA A 35 31.47 -19.63 -31.20
CA ALA A 35 32.25 -20.84 -31.00
C ALA A 35 31.57 -22.07 -31.63
N ARG A 36 30.23 -22.17 -31.54
CA ARG A 36 29.46 -23.23 -32.21
C ARG A 36 29.58 -23.17 -33.72
N ILE A 37 29.39 -21.98 -34.31
CA ILE A 37 29.50 -21.77 -35.76
C ILE A 37 30.90 -22.12 -36.25
N ASP A 38 31.94 -21.64 -35.56
CA ASP A 38 33.34 -21.87 -35.93
C ASP A 38 33.71 -23.36 -35.84
N ALA A 39 33.25 -24.06 -34.78
CA ALA A 39 33.44 -25.50 -34.62
C ALA A 39 32.67 -26.31 -35.68
N GLN A 40 31.43 -25.92 -36.01
CA GLN A 40 30.65 -26.54 -37.08
C GLN A 40 31.34 -26.39 -38.45
N ASN A 41 31.84 -25.19 -38.77
CA ASN A 41 32.59 -24.93 -40.00
C ASN A 41 33.89 -25.75 -40.06
N ALA A 42 34.54 -25.95 -38.92
CA ALA A 42 35.76 -26.73 -38.80
C ALA A 42 35.54 -28.25 -38.63
N LYS A 43 34.28 -28.72 -38.63
CA LYS A 43 33.89 -30.12 -38.34
C LYS A 43 34.49 -30.68 -37.03
N ARG A 44 34.58 -29.83 -36.01
CA ARG A 44 35.03 -30.21 -34.65
C ARG A 44 33.84 -30.43 -33.72
N ALA A 45 34.06 -31.10 -32.59
CA ALA A 45 33.06 -31.19 -31.55
C ALA A 45 32.71 -29.82 -30.95
N VAL A 46 31.50 -29.73 -30.43
CA VAL A 46 30.92 -28.52 -29.86
C VAL A 46 30.55 -28.78 -28.41
N CYS A 47 30.78 -27.83 -27.52
CA CYS A 47 30.26 -27.91 -26.16
C CYS A 47 28.77 -27.54 -26.16
N ASP A 48 27.91 -28.51 -25.83
CA ASP A 48 26.46 -28.28 -25.73
C ASP A 48 26.07 -27.44 -24.52
N VAL A 49 26.95 -27.31 -23.53
CA VAL A 49 26.75 -26.46 -22.36
C VAL A 49 26.83 -24.99 -22.79
N SER A 50 25.79 -24.24 -22.45
CA SER A 50 25.78 -22.79 -22.65
C SER A 50 26.66 -22.10 -21.60
N TYR A 51 27.24 -20.96 -21.96
CA TYR A 51 28.02 -20.17 -21.01
C TYR A 51 27.18 -19.66 -19.83
N GLU A 52 25.87 -19.46 -20.02
CA GLU A 52 24.96 -19.05 -18.94
C GLU A 52 24.73 -20.16 -17.91
N SER A 53 24.77 -21.43 -18.34
CA SER A 53 24.61 -22.57 -17.45
C SER A 53 25.67 -22.58 -16.34
N TRP A 54 26.89 -22.13 -16.65
CA TRP A 54 27.98 -21.98 -15.68
C TRP A 54 27.74 -20.90 -14.61
N LEU A 55 26.87 -19.92 -14.89
CA LEU A 55 26.52 -18.85 -13.94
C LEU A 55 25.44 -19.29 -12.95
N THR A 56 24.53 -20.17 -13.37
CA THR A 56 23.38 -20.62 -12.57
C THR A 56 23.63 -21.94 -11.82
N GLY A 57 24.70 -22.67 -12.13
CA GLY A 57 25.05 -23.93 -11.49
C GLY A 57 26.28 -24.60 -12.12
N VAL A 58 26.71 -25.72 -11.54
CA VAL A 58 27.66 -26.61 -12.22
C VAL A 58 26.91 -27.23 -13.40
N PRO A 59 27.42 -27.16 -14.64
CA PRO A 59 26.80 -27.84 -15.77
C PRO A 59 26.61 -29.32 -15.48
N ASP A 60 25.49 -29.90 -15.95
CA ASP A 60 25.16 -31.31 -15.72
C ASP A 60 26.37 -32.22 -15.93
N ALA A 61 26.49 -33.25 -15.09
CA ALA A 61 27.55 -34.25 -15.23
C ALA A 61 27.56 -34.81 -16.67
N LEU A 62 28.74 -35.01 -17.23
CA LEU A 62 28.86 -35.62 -18.54
C LEU A 62 28.25 -37.03 -18.48
N PRO A 63 27.52 -37.49 -19.51
CA PRO A 63 26.93 -38.82 -19.50
C PRO A 63 28.00 -39.90 -19.35
N ASP A 64 27.76 -40.87 -18.46
CA ASP A 64 28.63 -42.04 -18.28
C ASP A 64 28.69 -42.95 -19.54
N THR A 65 27.80 -42.70 -20.51
CA THR A 65 27.72 -43.41 -21.78
C THR A 65 28.72 -42.93 -22.84
N LEU A 66 29.46 -41.86 -22.56
CA LEU A 66 30.48 -41.34 -23.48
C LEU A 66 31.68 -42.29 -23.57
N THR A 67 32.27 -42.38 -24.76
CA THR A 67 33.58 -43.03 -24.91
C THR A 67 34.65 -42.23 -24.18
N GLN A 68 35.76 -42.86 -23.83
CA GLN A 68 36.88 -42.20 -23.13
C GLN A 68 37.41 -40.98 -23.91
N GLU A 69 37.50 -41.07 -25.23
CA GLU A 69 37.93 -39.95 -26.09
C GLU A 69 36.91 -38.81 -26.09
N SER A 70 35.61 -39.12 -26.24
CA SER A 70 34.55 -38.11 -26.19
C SER A 70 34.44 -37.44 -24.82
N LEU A 71 34.71 -38.18 -23.73
CA LEU A 71 34.76 -37.64 -22.38
C LEU A 71 35.93 -36.65 -22.20
N GLN A 72 37.13 -37.00 -22.71
CA GLN A 72 38.29 -36.10 -22.68
C GLN A 72 38.05 -34.83 -23.50
N GLU A 73 37.50 -34.96 -24.71
CA GLU A 73 37.18 -33.83 -25.57
C GLU A 73 36.12 -32.91 -24.93
N ALA A 74 35.05 -33.47 -24.36
CA ALA A 74 34.02 -32.71 -23.67
C ALA A 74 34.55 -31.99 -22.42
N THR A 75 35.47 -32.62 -21.68
CA THR A 75 36.13 -32.01 -20.51
C THR A 75 36.99 -30.83 -20.93
N LEU A 76 37.84 -30.99 -21.95
CA LEU A 76 38.67 -29.91 -22.48
C LEU A 76 37.84 -28.71 -22.94
N LEU A 77 36.73 -28.96 -23.63
CA LEU A 77 35.82 -27.91 -24.09
C LEU A 77 35.17 -27.16 -22.92
N ARG A 78 34.81 -27.87 -21.85
CA ARG A 78 34.29 -27.25 -20.61
C ARG A 78 35.34 -26.40 -19.90
N ASP A 79 36.58 -26.88 -19.82
CA ASP A 79 37.69 -26.14 -19.21
C ASP A 79 38.01 -24.86 -20.00
N LEU A 80 37.98 -24.93 -21.33
CA LEU A 80 38.15 -23.76 -22.20
C LEU A 80 37.06 -22.71 -21.97
N GLN A 81 35.79 -23.13 -21.87
CA GLN A 81 34.68 -22.22 -21.52
C GLN A 81 34.89 -21.57 -20.16
N ASN A 82 35.32 -22.33 -19.15
CA ASN A 82 35.59 -21.83 -17.81
C ASN A 82 36.67 -20.74 -17.81
N VAL A 83 37.80 -21.01 -18.48
CA VAL A 83 38.90 -20.05 -18.65
C VAL A 83 38.43 -18.79 -19.37
N GLU A 84 37.60 -18.93 -20.41
CA GLU A 84 37.07 -17.79 -21.15
C GLU A 84 36.14 -16.91 -20.29
N ILE A 85 35.24 -17.52 -19.49
CA ILE A 85 34.37 -16.78 -18.57
C ILE A 85 35.19 -16.03 -17.52
N ARG A 86 36.16 -16.71 -16.89
CA ARG A 86 37.07 -16.08 -15.92
C ARG A 86 37.86 -14.94 -16.54
N SER A 87 38.34 -15.11 -17.77
CA SER A 87 39.03 -14.04 -18.51
C SER A 87 38.10 -12.86 -18.77
N LEU A 88 36.84 -13.10 -19.13
CA LEU A 88 35.88 -12.02 -19.36
C LEU A 88 35.55 -11.27 -18.07
N LEU A 89 35.31 -11.98 -16.96
CA LEU A 89 35.13 -11.39 -15.63
C LEU A 89 36.33 -10.53 -15.21
N SER A 90 37.55 -11.01 -15.44
CA SER A 90 38.78 -10.25 -15.11
C SER A 90 38.91 -8.94 -15.90
N LYS A 91 38.26 -8.84 -17.06
CA LYS A 91 38.30 -7.65 -17.94
C LYS A 91 37.12 -6.72 -17.70
N SER A 92 36.00 -7.24 -17.23
CA SER A 92 34.75 -6.48 -17.04
C SER A 92 34.61 -5.88 -15.65
N LEU A 93 35.21 -6.48 -14.62
CA LEU A 93 35.02 -6.03 -13.23
C LEU A 93 35.94 -4.85 -12.85
N PRO A 94 35.53 -4.01 -11.88
CA PRO A 94 36.37 -2.93 -11.36
C PRO A 94 37.66 -3.46 -10.76
N LYS A 95 38.80 -2.81 -11.05
CA LYS A 95 40.11 -3.19 -10.51
C LYS A 95 40.13 -3.28 -8.97
N SER A 96 39.41 -2.38 -8.29
CA SER A 96 39.29 -2.39 -6.83
C SER A 96 38.66 -3.68 -6.29
N TYR A 97 37.68 -4.23 -7.00
CA TYR A 97 37.02 -5.47 -6.64
C TYR A 97 37.81 -6.70 -7.09
N LEU A 98 38.48 -6.64 -8.24
CA LEU A 98 39.39 -7.70 -8.70
C LEU A 98 40.51 -7.97 -7.70
N ASN A 99 41.04 -6.95 -7.03
CA ASN A 99 42.05 -7.14 -5.98
C ASN A 99 41.53 -8.00 -4.82
N GLN A 100 40.23 -7.96 -4.54
CA GLN A 100 39.58 -8.78 -3.51
C GLN A 100 39.28 -10.20 -4.04
N LEU A 101 38.94 -10.32 -5.33
CA LEU A 101 38.61 -11.58 -5.99
C LEU A 101 39.79 -12.31 -6.63
N ASN A 102 41.00 -11.76 -6.61
CA ASN A 102 42.11 -12.23 -7.44
C ASN A 102 42.46 -13.70 -7.13
N VAL A 103 42.43 -14.08 -5.85
CA VAL A 103 42.65 -15.46 -5.42
C VAL A 103 41.54 -16.38 -5.97
N SER A 104 40.28 -15.99 -5.82
CA SER A 104 39.11 -16.75 -6.28
C SER A 104 39.03 -16.88 -7.81
N LEU A 105 39.53 -15.90 -8.56
CA LEU A 105 39.54 -15.92 -10.03
C LEU A 105 40.61 -16.86 -10.60
N ILE A 106 41.67 -17.13 -9.85
CA ILE A 106 42.80 -17.97 -10.28
C ILE A 106 42.65 -19.39 -9.73
N ASP A 107 42.08 -19.55 -8.54
CA ASP A 107 41.91 -20.84 -7.90
C ASP A 107 40.97 -21.76 -8.72
N PRO A 108 41.45 -22.90 -9.23
CA PRO A 108 40.60 -23.84 -9.98
C PRO A 108 39.53 -24.51 -9.10
N ALA A 109 39.71 -24.54 -7.77
CA ALA A 109 38.72 -25.09 -6.85
C ALA A 109 37.47 -24.20 -6.69
N VAL A 110 37.61 -22.89 -6.94
CA VAL A 110 36.47 -21.97 -6.89
C VAL A 110 35.74 -22.01 -8.22
N THR A 111 34.48 -22.43 -8.24
CA THR A 111 33.71 -22.51 -9.49
C THR A 111 33.32 -21.13 -10.00
N VAL A 112 33.09 -20.99 -11.31
CA VAL A 112 32.55 -19.78 -11.93
C VAL A 112 31.21 -19.38 -11.27
N THR A 113 30.39 -20.36 -10.92
CA THR A 113 29.13 -20.16 -10.20
C THR A 113 29.35 -19.48 -8.84
N GLU A 114 30.37 -19.89 -8.08
CA GLU A 114 30.64 -19.25 -6.78
C GLU A 114 31.15 -17.81 -6.95
N ILE A 115 32.00 -17.56 -7.96
CA ILE A 115 32.43 -16.19 -8.31
C ILE A 115 31.22 -15.33 -8.68
N TRP A 116 30.31 -15.89 -9.47
CA TRP A 116 29.07 -15.22 -9.87
C TRP A 116 28.16 -14.93 -8.66
N ARG A 117 28.02 -15.88 -7.74
CA ARG A 117 27.25 -15.72 -6.51
C ARG A 117 27.82 -14.65 -5.59
N MET A 118 29.15 -14.54 -5.50
CA MET A 118 29.81 -13.45 -4.76
C MET A 118 29.49 -12.08 -5.38
N LEU A 119 29.50 -11.96 -6.71
CA LEU A 119 29.10 -10.74 -7.42
C LEU A 119 27.64 -10.37 -7.14
N GLU A 120 26.73 -11.33 -7.23
CA GLU A 120 25.31 -11.12 -6.95
C GLU A 120 25.07 -10.77 -5.47
N ARG A 121 25.86 -11.30 -4.54
CA ARG A 121 25.79 -10.94 -3.12
C ARG A 121 26.25 -9.50 -2.87
N ASP A 122 27.36 -9.10 -3.49
CA ASP A 122 28.04 -7.85 -3.16
C ASP A 122 27.43 -6.65 -3.91
N PHE A 123 27.03 -6.86 -5.17
CA PHE A 123 26.51 -5.84 -6.06
C PHE A 123 25.07 -6.05 -6.51
N GLY A 124 24.56 -7.28 -6.45
CA GLY A 124 23.15 -7.52 -6.68
C GLY A 124 22.32 -6.73 -5.67
N GLU A 125 21.13 -6.31 -6.09
CA GLU A 125 20.09 -6.06 -5.11
C GLU A 125 19.85 -7.40 -4.42
N SER A 126 20.50 -7.63 -3.28
CA SER A 126 20.25 -8.82 -2.48
C SER A 126 18.75 -8.87 -2.31
N SER A 127 18.15 -9.96 -2.77
CA SER A 127 16.72 -10.04 -2.92
C SER A 127 16.03 -9.87 -1.54
N ALA A 128 16.69 -10.32 -0.48
CA ALA A 128 16.35 -10.05 0.92
C ALA A 128 16.54 -8.58 1.34
N THR A 129 17.68 -7.94 1.08
CA THR A 129 17.90 -6.51 1.45
C THR A 129 17.01 -5.58 0.64
N GLY A 130 16.73 -5.91 -0.62
CA GLY A 130 15.78 -5.21 -1.49
C GLY A 130 14.35 -5.35 -0.96
N VAL A 131 13.90 -6.57 -0.66
CA VAL A 131 12.57 -6.81 -0.06
C VAL A 131 12.45 -6.15 1.31
N ILE A 132 13.46 -6.28 2.18
CA ILE A 132 13.51 -5.62 3.50
C ILE A 132 13.45 -4.10 3.33
N GLY A 133 14.24 -3.52 2.44
CA GLY A 133 14.23 -2.08 2.18
C GLY A 133 12.89 -1.59 1.64
N LEU A 134 12.24 -2.35 0.76
CA LEU A 134 10.90 -2.05 0.29
C LEU A 134 9.84 -2.18 1.40
N LEU A 135 9.95 -3.19 2.28
CA LEU A 135 9.08 -3.34 3.45
C LEU A 135 9.26 -2.18 4.44
N THR A 136 10.49 -1.77 4.74
CA THR A 136 10.76 -0.58 5.57
C THR A 136 10.13 0.66 4.93
N LYS A 137 10.23 0.83 3.62
CA LYS A 137 9.59 1.93 2.89
C LYS A 137 8.06 1.84 2.93
N PHE A 138 7.49 0.64 2.86
CA PHE A 138 6.05 0.41 2.99
C PHE A 138 5.54 0.81 4.38
N VAL A 139 6.21 0.37 5.44
CA VAL A 139 5.90 0.76 6.82
C VAL A 139 6.05 2.27 7.02
N GLY A 140 7.15 2.86 6.55
CA GLY A 140 7.35 4.30 6.61
C GLY A 140 6.27 5.09 5.85
N THR A 141 5.80 4.55 4.73
CA THR A 141 4.71 5.15 3.95
C THR A 141 3.42 5.14 4.77
N LEU A 142 3.02 4.03 5.40
CA LEU A 142 1.81 3.97 6.25
C LEU A 142 1.74 5.13 7.26
N THR A 143 2.87 5.45 7.88
CA THR A 143 2.92 6.49 8.92
C THR A 143 3.18 7.90 8.39
N SER A 144 3.54 8.05 7.12
CA SER A 144 3.91 9.34 6.54
C SER A 144 2.74 10.33 6.47
N ASP A 145 3.06 11.62 6.31
CA ASP A 145 2.07 12.65 6.03
C ASP A 145 1.73 12.66 4.53
N TYR A 146 0.49 13.01 4.19
CA TYR A 146 0.00 13.04 2.82
C TYR A 146 -0.95 14.21 2.57
N ARG A 147 -0.84 14.80 1.37
CA ARG A 147 -1.74 15.89 0.92
C ARG A 147 -3.07 15.37 0.38
N HIS A 148 -3.06 14.18 -0.23
CA HIS A 148 -4.23 13.57 -0.85
C HIS A 148 -4.29 12.09 -0.47
N VAL A 149 -5.37 11.69 0.20
CA VAL A 149 -5.56 10.31 0.68
C VAL A 149 -5.57 9.28 -0.46
N GLY A 150 -6.14 9.61 -1.62
CA GLY A 150 -6.16 8.71 -2.78
C GLY A 150 -4.77 8.44 -3.35
N ASP A 151 -3.90 9.47 -3.42
CA ASP A 151 -2.53 9.31 -3.89
C ASP A 151 -1.69 8.50 -2.89
N HIS A 152 -1.97 8.68 -1.60
CA HIS A 152 -1.34 7.90 -0.54
C HIS A 152 -1.66 6.40 -0.66
N PHE A 153 -2.93 6.07 -0.90
CA PHE A 153 -3.34 4.69 -1.15
C PHE A 153 -2.61 4.11 -2.38
N LYS A 154 -2.58 4.84 -3.50
CA LYS A 154 -1.89 4.39 -4.73
C LYS A 154 -0.39 4.15 -4.48
N ALA A 155 0.27 5.00 -3.70
CA ALA A 155 1.67 4.83 -3.34
C ALA A 155 1.92 3.53 -2.57
N MET A 156 1.05 3.21 -1.59
CA MET A 156 1.09 1.93 -0.89
C MET A 156 0.84 0.74 -1.81
N SER A 157 -0.15 0.83 -2.71
CA SER A 157 -0.43 -0.19 -3.72
C SER A 157 0.78 -0.48 -4.62
N ALA A 158 1.44 0.58 -5.06
CA ALA A 158 2.65 0.46 -5.89
C ALA A 158 3.81 -0.20 -5.12
N LEU A 159 4.00 0.15 -3.85
CA LEU A 159 5.01 -0.49 -3.00
C LEU A 159 4.70 -1.98 -2.78
N ARG A 160 3.45 -2.34 -2.49
CA ARG A 160 3.01 -3.73 -2.39
C ARG A 160 3.32 -4.52 -3.67
N ASN A 161 3.02 -3.96 -4.84
CA ASN A 161 3.31 -4.62 -6.11
C ASN A 161 4.80 -4.83 -6.33
N ARG A 162 5.64 -3.86 -5.94
CA ARG A 162 7.11 -4.00 -6.01
C ARG A 162 7.64 -5.04 -5.03
N ILE A 163 7.15 -5.04 -3.79
CA ILE A 163 7.50 -6.04 -2.77
C ILE A 163 7.15 -7.43 -3.28
N ASN A 164 5.92 -7.63 -3.75
CA ASN A 164 5.49 -8.95 -4.23
C ASN A 164 6.21 -9.38 -5.51
N ALA A 165 6.52 -8.45 -6.42
CA ALA A 165 7.31 -8.78 -7.61
C ALA A 165 8.71 -9.27 -7.24
N GLN A 166 9.33 -8.70 -6.20
CA GLN A 166 10.60 -9.20 -5.68
C GLN A 166 10.42 -10.48 -4.86
N SER A 167 9.44 -10.54 -3.96
CA SER A 167 9.23 -11.69 -3.08
C SER A 167 8.90 -12.95 -3.87
N VAL A 168 8.14 -12.87 -4.97
CA VAL A 168 7.88 -14.01 -5.86
C VAL A 168 9.18 -14.53 -6.48
N LYS A 169 10.12 -13.64 -6.82
CA LYS A 169 11.45 -14.06 -7.32
C LYS A 169 12.31 -14.72 -6.23
N CYS A 170 12.13 -14.34 -4.96
CA CYS A 170 12.94 -14.84 -3.84
C CYS A 170 12.39 -16.14 -3.24
N PHE A 171 11.07 -16.18 -3.03
CA PHE A 171 10.36 -17.15 -2.21
C PHE A 171 9.32 -17.95 -3.02
N GLY A 172 9.10 -17.61 -4.29
CA GLY A 172 8.07 -18.22 -5.13
C GLY A 172 6.65 -17.68 -4.88
N GLU A 173 6.45 -16.83 -3.88
CA GLU A 173 5.12 -16.35 -3.48
C GLU A 173 5.08 -14.87 -3.04
N PRO A 174 3.90 -14.21 -3.14
CA PRO A 174 3.71 -12.84 -2.66
C PRO A 174 3.58 -12.80 -1.14
N ILE A 175 4.31 -11.90 -0.49
CA ILE A 175 4.30 -11.78 0.99
C ILE A 175 3.31 -10.72 1.52
N VAL A 176 2.88 -9.75 0.69
CA VAL A 176 1.90 -8.71 1.10
C VAL A 176 0.57 -8.92 0.38
N SER A 177 -0.43 -9.38 1.11
CA SER A 177 -1.78 -9.58 0.56
C SER A 177 -2.49 -8.25 0.28
N GLU A 178 -3.47 -8.28 -0.63
CA GLU A 178 -4.32 -7.12 -0.94
C GLU A 178 -5.14 -6.70 0.28
N GLN A 179 -5.64 -7.68 1.02
CA GLN A 179 -6.45 -7.50 2.22
C GLN A 179 -5.64 -6.82 3.34
N LEU A 180 -4.36 -7.18 3.49
CA LEU A 180 -3.49 -6.54 4.48
C LEU A 180 -3.31 -5.05 4.20
N VAL A 181 -3.05 -4.66 2.95
CA VAL A 181 -2.90 -3.24 2.56
C VAL A 181 -4.19 -2.47 2.84
N GLY A 182 -5.34 -3.02 2.45
CA GLY A 182 -6.64 -2.39 2.69
C GLY A 182 -6.95 -2.20 4.18
N ALA A 183 -6.69 -3.22 4.99
CA ALA A 183 -6.95 -3.18 6.43
C ALA A 183 -6.01 -2.18 7.14
N LEU A 184 -4.71 -2.21 6.83
CA LEU A 184 -3.74 -1.26 7.37
C LEU A 184 -4.11 0.17 6.98
N PHE A 185 -4.50 0.41 5.73
CA PHE A 185 -4.89 1.75 5.31
C PHE A 185 -6.12 2.28 6.05
N LEU A 186 -7.18 1.46 6.18
CA LEU A 186 -8.40 1.85 6.89
C LEU A 186 -8.14 2.08 8.38
N SER A 187 -7.18 1.38 8.98
CA SER A 187 -6.81 1.58 10.39
C SER A 187 -6.26 2.98 10.68
N LEU A 188 -5.72 3.67 9.66
CA LEU A 188 -5.16 5.01 9.77
C LEU A 188 -6.20 6.14 9.64
N LEU A 189 -7.46 5.80 9.34
CA LEU A 189 -8.52 6.74 9.06
C LEU A 189 -9.61 6.70 10.14
N PRO A 190 -10.34 7.81 10.40
CA PRO A 190 -11.37 7.81 11.43
C PRO A 190 -12.53 6.90 11.06
N GLN A 191 -12.67 5.78 11.79
CA GLN A 191 -13.59 4.69 11.46
C GLN A 191 -15.06 5.12 11.47
N GLN A 192 -15.42 6.17 12.21
CA GLN A 192 -16.80 6.69 12.27
C GLN A 192 -17.41 7.05 10.91
N TYR A 193 -16.59 7.30 9.89
CA TYR A 193 -17.08 7.67 8.55
C TYR A 193 -17.35 6.48 7.63
N PHE A 194 -16.86 5.28 7.95
CA PHE A 194 -16.94 4.13 7.04
C PHE A 194 -17.09 2.76 7.72
N GLY A 195 -16.90 2.65 9.03
CA GLY A 195 -16.81 1.38 9.76
C GLY A 195 -18.01 0.47 9.55
N SER A 196 -19.23 1.03 9.56
CA SER A 196 -20.47 0.27 9.31
C SER A 196 -20.67 -0.15 7.85
N SER A 197 -19.93 0.45 6.91
CA SER A 197 -20.01 0.17 5.47
C SER A 197 -19.01 -0.89 5.00
N VAL A 198 -18.00 -1.21 5.81
CA VAL A 198 -16.97 -2.19 5.47
C VAL A 198 -17.41 -3.58 5.91
N LYS A 199 -17.46 -4.52 4.98
CA LYS A 199 -17.63 -5.94 5.26
C LYS A 199 -16.29 -6.64 5.04
N PHE A 200 -15.84 -7.39 6.04
CA PHE A 200 -14.61 -8.18 5.95
C PHE A 200 -14.92 -9.57 5.39
N THR A 201 -15.22 -9.64 4.09
CA THR A 201 -15.34 -10.93 3.37
C THR A 201 -14.51 -10.89 2.10
N LYS A 202 -14.08 -12.06 1.61
CA LYS A 202 -13.20 -12.18 0.44
C LYS A 202 -13.71 -11.42 -0.79
N ASP A 203 -15.01 -11.48 -1.06
CA ASP A 203 -15.63 -10.86 -2.24
C ASP A 203 -15.92 -9.36 -2.07
N SER A 204 -16.02 -8.89 -0.83
CA SER A 204 -16.40 -7.51 -0.52
C SER A 204 -15.22 -6.63 -0.12
N PHE A 205 -14.14 -7.23 0.38
CA PHE A 205 -12.94 -6.55 0.85
C PHE A 205 -11.81 -6.66 -0.19
N THR A 206 -11.89 -5.80 -1.20
CA THR A 206 -10.86 -5.63 -2.24
C THR A 206 -10.28 -4.22 -2.18
N MET A 207 -9.05 -4.05 -2.62
CA MET A 207 -8.36 -2.76 -2.65
C MET A 207 -9.10 -1.74 -3.52
N ASP A 208 -9.72 -2.14 -4.62
CA ASP A 208 -10.54 -1.24 -5.44
C ASP A 208 -11.74 -0.70 -4.66
N LYS A 209 -12.44 -1.57 -3.93
CA LYS A 209 -13.59 -1.18 -3.11
C LYS A 209 -13.16 -0.28 -1.94
N VAL A 210 -12.03 -0.60 -1.31
CA VAL A 210 -11.44 0.24 -0.25
C VAL A 210 -11.02 1.61 -0.80
N PHE A 211 -10.38 1.66 -1.96
CA PHE A 211 -9.99 2.90 -2.61
C PHE A 211 -11.21 3.78 -2.92
N GLN A 212 -12.24 3.20 -3.53
CA GLN A 212 -13.49 3.90 -3.83
C GLN A 212 -14.17 4.42 -2.56
N LEU A 213 -14.25 3.60 -1.51
CA LEU A 213 -14.79 4.00 -0.21
C LEU A 213 -14.05 5.21 0.36
N VAL A 214 -12.72 5.19 0.36
CA VAL A 214 -11.90 6.28 0.93
C VAL A 214 -12.03 7.55 0.08
N VAL A 215 -11.94 7.46 -1.24
CA VAL A 215 -12.08 8.63 -2.11
C VAL A 215 -13.49 9.23 -2.03
N ASN A 216 -14.54 8.41 -1.93
CA ASN A 216 -15.91 8.90 -1.78
C ASN A 216 -16.16 9.55 -0.41
N THR A 217 -15.50 9.07 0.64
CA THR A 217 -15.67 9.59 2.01
C THR A 217 -14.83 10.84 2.27
N PHE A 218 -13.57 10.85 1.83
CA PHE A 218 -12.60 11.88 2.18
C PHE A 218 -12.13 12.74 1.00
N GLY A 219 -12.44 12.36 -0.25
CA GLY A 219 -12.07 13.09 -1.45
C GLY A 219 -10.56 13.28 -1.58
N SER A 220 -10.13 14.52 -1.78
CA SER A 220 -8.73 14.92 -1.93
C SER A 220 -8.12 15.47 -0.63
N LYS A 221 -8.71 15.22 0.53
CA LYS A 221 -8.23 15.75 1.82
C LYS A 221 -6.86 15.21 2.21
N SER A 222 -6.12 16.03 2.96
CA SER A 222 -4.85 15.67 3.57
C SER A 222 -5.05 14.87 4.86
N LYS A 223 -3.98 14.22 5.36
CA LYS A 223 -3.99 13.52 6.65
C LYS A 223 -4.46 14.44 7.79
N ARG A 224 -3.90 15.65 7.84
CA ARG A 224 -4.25 16.65 8.85
C ARG A 224 -5.72 17.05 8.78
N ASP A 225 -6.25 17.29 7.58
CA ASP A 225 -7.66 17.67 7.42
C ASP A 225 -8.58 16.53 7.87
N ILE A 226 -8.27 15.29 7.48
CA ILE A 226 -9.05 14.10 7.87
C ILE A 226 -9.04 13.91 9.39
N LEU A 227 -7.88 14.03 10.04
CA LEU A 227 -7.78 13.90 11.49
C LEU A 227 -8.38 15.10 12.24
N SER A 228 -8.39 16.30 11.66
CA SER A 228 -9.07 17.45 12.26
C SER A 228 -10.59 17.28 12.30
N MET A 229 -11.16 16.55 11.33
CA MET A 229 -12.60 16.27 11.27
C MET A 229 -13.08 15.42 12.46
N SER A 230 -12.24 14.57 13.04
CA SER A 230 -12.58 13.80 14.24
C SER A 230 -12.45 14.61 15.54
N THR A 231 -11.54 15.59 15.60
CA THR A 231 -11.32 16.43 16.79
C THR A 231 -12.38 17.52 17.03
N GLY A 232 -13.24 17.81 16.05
CA GLY A 232 -14.32 18.81 16.18
C GLY A 232 -15.51 18.41 17.06
N PHE A 233 -15.55 17.17 17.57
CA PHE A 233 -16.68 16.61 18.33
C PHE A 233 -16.68 16.94 19.84
N GLY A 234 -15.83 17.89 20.28
CA GLY A 234 -15.82 18.39 21.67
C GLY A 234 -16.85 19.49 21.98
N LYS A 235 -17.65 19.95 21.00
CA LYS A 235 -18.73 20.94 21.23
C LYS A 235 -20.08 20.35 20.84
N SER A 236 -20.71 19.70 21.81
CA SER A 236 -22.15 19.46 21.94
C SER A 236 -22.90 19.12 20.65
N LEU A 237 -22.94 17.83 20.30
CA LEU A 237 -24.00 17.30 19.45
C LEU A 237 -24.96 16.48 20.30
N ASN A 238 -26.08 17.11 20.66
CA ASN A 238 -27.29 16.41 21.02
C ASN A 238 -27.61 15.40 19.90
N LYS A 239 -27.61 14.11 20.27
CA LYS A 239 -28.33 12.98 19.67
C LYS A 239 -28.95 13.26 18.29
N TYR A 240 -28.12 13.18 17.24
CA TYR A 240 -28.59 12.91 15.88
C TYR A 240 -27.78 11.76 15.32
N GLU A 241 -28.44 10.59 15.21
CA GLU A 241 -28.02 9.51 14.32
C GLU A 241 -27.89 10.09 12.91
N PHE A 242 -26.67 10.09 12.37
CA PHE A 242 -26.46 10.40 10.96
C PHE A 242 -26.72 9.12 10.15
N PRO A 243 -27.73 9.08 9.26
CA PRO A 243 -27.95 7.90 8.43
C PRO A 243 -26.92 7.88 7.30
N VAL A 244 -25.90 7.03 7.45
CA VAL A 244 -24.93 6.69 6.40
C VAL A 244 -25.62 5.78 5.39
N GLY A 245 -25.91 6.30 4.19
CA GLY A 245 -26.52 5.51 3.11
C GLY A 245 -26.99 6.22 1.83
N GLN A 246 -26.65 7.49 1.57
CA GLN A 246 -27.21 8.23 0.42
C GLN A 246 -26.20 8.90 -0.53
N ILE A 247 -24.94 8.45 -0.58
CA ILE A 247 -23.98 9.03 -1.54
C ILE A 247 -24.18 8.49 -2.98
N LEU A 248 -24.70 7.26 -3.15
CA LEU A 248 -25.00 6.69 -4.48
C LEU A 248 -26.29 7.22 -5.13
N ALA A 249 -27.09 8.05 -4.45
CA ALA A 249 -28.32 8.62 -5.00
C ALA A 249 -28.15 10.04 -5.60
N ASN A 250 -26.98 10.65 -5.44
CA ASN A 250 -26.79 12.08 -5.71
C ASN A 250 -26.40 12.44 -7.16
N GLU A 251 -26.20 11.47 -8.06
CA GLU A 251 -25.96 11.79 -9.48
C GLU A 251 -27.23 12.17 -10.27
N ARG A 252 -28.44 11.93 -9.74
CA ARG A 252 -29.70 12.25 -10.46
C ARG A 252 -30.41 13.53 -9.99
N LYS A 253 -29.81 14.34 -9.11
CA LYS A 253 -30.43 15.58 -8.64
C LYS A 253 -29.42 16.72 -8.47
N ARG A 254 -28.72 17.09 -9.56
CA ARG A 254 -28.26 18.48 -9.67
C ARG A 254 -29.45 19.35 -10.10
N LYS A 255 -29.78 20.34 -9.27
CA LYS A 255 -30.50 21.56 -9.70
C LYS A 255 -29.65 22.78 -9.35
N PRO A 256 -29.75 23.85 -10.17
CA PRO A 256 -28.76 24.92 -10.26
C PRO A 256 -28.79 25.85 -9.06
N ASP A 257 -27.67 26.56 -8.85
CA ASP A 257 -27.45 27.58 -7.82
C ASP A 257 -28.67 28.50 -7.61
N GLY A 258 -29.17 28.54 -6.38
CA GLY A 258 -30.21 29.47 -5.92
C GLY A 258 -29.78 30.12 -4.62
N GLY A 259 -29.60 31.44 -4.66
CA GLY A 259 -28.95 32.24 -3.63
C GLY A 259 -29.62 32.23 -2.26
N GLN A 260 -28.79 32.44 -1.24
CA GLN A 260 -29.17 32.62 0.16
C GLN A 260 -30.04 33.89 0.28
N ASN A 261 -31.38 33.76 0.27
CA ASN A 261 -32.40 34.65 0.88
C ASN A 261 -33.81 34.54 0.26
N GLU A 262 -34.16 33.44 -0.40
CA GLU A 262 -35.50 33.26 -0.96
C GLU A 262 -36.43 32.45 -0.03
N CYS A 263 -37.68 32.90 0.11
CA CYS A 263 -38.71 32.23 0.91
C CYS A 263 -38.87 30.75 0.53
N PHE A 264 -38.52 29.81 1.41
CA PHE A 264 -38.64 28.35 1.19
C PHE A 264 -40.07 27.84 0.87
N TYR A 265 -41.10 28.66 1.02
CA TYR A 265 -42.47 28.28 0.64
C TYR A 265 -42.77 28.59 -0.83
N CYS A 266 -42.37 29.76 -1.31
CA CYS A 266 -42.69 30.24 -2.66
C CYS A 266 -41.48 30.42 -3.58
N ASN A 267 -40.27 30.20 -3.08
CA ASN A 267 -38.97 30.46 -3.72
C ASN A 267 -38.96 31.83 -4.43
N GLY A 268 -39.27 32.89 -3.69
CA GLY A 268 -39.22 34.27 -4.19
C GLY A 268 -40.32 34.70 -5.15
N LYS A 269 -41.21 33.79 -5.61
CA LYS A 269 -42.27 34.08 -6.61
C LYS A 269 -43.26 35.18 -6.20
N TYR A 270 -43.38 35.45 -4.90
CA TYR A 270 -44.27 36.47 -4.35
C TYR A 270 -43.51 37.56 -3.58
N ASN A 271 -42.31 37.89 -4.02
CA ASN A 271 -41.61 39.08 -3.53
C ASN A 271 -42.24 40.32 -4.19
N GLU A 272 -42.62 41.32 -3.38
CA GLU A 272 -43.09 42.61 -3.89
C GLU A 272 -41.88 43.54 -4.08
N GLY A 273 -41.42 43.65 -5.33
CA GLY A 273 -40.21 44.39 -5.67
C GLY A 273 -38.95 43.78 -5.06
N ALA A 274 -38.05 44.62 -4.54
CA ALA A 274 -36.77 44.19 -3.94
C ALA A 274 -36.89 43.64 -2.51
N LYS A 275 -38.09 43.57 -1.93
CA LYS A 275 -38.29 43.06 -0.56
C LYS A 275 -38.44 41.53 -0.57
N VAL A 276 -37.39 40.86 -0.16
CA VAL A 276 -37.41 39.42 0.15
C VAL A 276 -38.14 39.17 1.48
N HIS A 277 -38.89 38.08 1.56
CA HIS A 277 -39.59 37.66 2.79
C HIS A 277 -39.20 36.24 3.19
N ILE A 278 -39.33 35.92 4.47
CA ILE A 278 -39.11 34.55 4.98
C ILE A 278 -40.41 33.75 5.01
N LYS A 279 -40.32 32.42 5.13
CA LYS A 279 -41.46 31.49 5.11
C LYS A 279 -42.59 31.85 6.10
N LYS A 280 -42.27 32.42 7.26
CA LYS A 280 -43.27 32.86 8.26
C LYS A 280 -44.17 33.97 7.72
N ASP A 281 -43.60 34.89 6.94
CA ASP A 281 -44.28 36.10 6.47
C ASP A 281 -44.80 35.97 5.03
N CYS A 282 -44.68 34.79 4.43
CA CYS A 282 -45.13 34.51 3.07
C CYS A 282 -46.63 34.77 2.88
N PRO A 283 -47.03 35.73 2.01
CA PRO A 283 -48.43 36.04 1.74
C PRO A 283 -49.20 34.82 1.26
N LYS A 284 -48.60 34.04 0.36
CA LYS A 284 -49.25 32.86 -0.21
C LYS A 284 -49.44 31.73 0.81
N ARG A 285 -48.52 31.60 1.77
CA ARG A 285 -48.69 30.65 2.88
C ARG A 285 -49.86 31.05 3.77
N LYS A 286 -49.98 32.34 4.11
CA LYS A 286 -51.11 32.84 4.92
C LYS A 286 -52.44 32.60 4.20
N GLU A 287 -52.50 32.83 2.89
CA GLU A 287 -53.69 32.56 2.07
C GLU A 287 -54.05 31.07 2.02
N ASP A 288 -53.07 30.17 1.87
CA ASP A 288 -53.31 28.73 1.87
C ASP A 288 -53.82 28.24 3.23
N PHE A 289 -53.25 28.74 4.33
CA PHE A 289 -53.74 28.45 5.68
C PHE A 289 -55.18 28.97 5.89
N ALA A 290 -55.50 30.18 5.42
CA ALA A 290 -56.85 30.73 5.49
C ALA A 290 -57.88 29.90 4.69
N LYS A 291 -57.43 29.23 3.61
CA LYS A 291 -58.23 28.31 2.79
C LYS A 291 -58.25 26.87 3.31
N GLY A 292 -57.64 26.60 4.46
CA GLY A 292 -57.56 25.25 5.05
C GLY A 292 -56.65 24.28 4.27
N TYR A 293 -55.73 24.81 3.47
CA TYR A 293 -54.78 24.05 2.66
C TYR A 293 -53.42 23.92 3.33
N TYR A 294 -52.92 22.69 3.38
CA TYR A 294 -51.63 22.35 3.95
C TYR A 294 -50.72 21.79 2.87
N ARG A 295 -49.65 22.54 2.57
CA ARG A 295 -48.56 22.12 1.68
C ARG A 295 -47.23 22.67 2.17
N THR A 296 -46.14 22.02 1.80
CA THR A 296 -44.79 22.43 2.23
C THR A 296 -44.17 23.53 1.35
N SER A 297 -44.67 23.70 0.13
CA SER A 297 -44.31 24.74 -0.85
C SER A 297 -45.44 24.90 -1.87
N ILE A 298 -45.53 26.05 -2.54
CA ILE A 298 -46.51 26.32 -3.61
C ILE A 298 -46.39 25.39 -4.82
N PHE A 299 -45.22 24.78 -5.02
CA PHE A 299 -44.97 23.83 -6.12
C PHE A 299 -45.47 22.41 -5.82
N LYS A 300 -46.04 22.19 -4.64
CA LYS A 300 -46.65 20.92 -4.24
C LYS A 300 -48.17 21.06 -4.15
N ALA A 301 -48.87 19.98 -4.47
CA ALA A 301 -50.33 19.91 -4.37
C ALA A 301 -50.80 20.25 -2.94
N ALA A 302 -51.82 21.08 -2.84
CA ALA A 302 -52.48 21.40 -1.58
C ALA A 302 -53.28 20.19 -1.10
N LYS A 303 -53.14 19.83 0.18
CA LYS A 303 -54.02 18.86 0.85
C LYS A 303 -55.01 19.64 1.73
N SER A 304 -56.31 19.38 1.59
CA SER A 304 -57.34 19.87 2.52
C SER A 304 -57.50 18.88 3.68
N GLY A 305 -57.59 19.39 4.91
CA GLY A 305 -57.82 18.56 6.11
C GLY A 305 -57.37 19.28 7.39
N PRO A 306 -57.88 18.92 8.59
CA PRO A 306 -57.62 19.67 9.82
C PRO A 306 -56.14 19.60 10.27
N ALA A 307 -55.58 20.72 10.75
CA ALA A 307 -54.20 20.82 11.21
C ALA A 307 -53.92 19.88 12.40
N LYS A 308 -52.91 19.02 12.29
CA LYS A 308 -52.29 18.39 13.47
C LYS A 308 -51.36 19.42 14.12
N VAL A 309 -51.87 20.16 15.11
CA VAL A 309 -51.05 20.91 16.06
C VAL A 309 -50.62 19.93 17.16
N ALA A 310 -49.32 19.69 17.31
CA ALA A 310 -48.79 18.93 18.44
C ALA A 310 -49.00 19.74 19.72
N ALA A 311 -49.77 19.18 20.66
CA ALA A 311 -50.15 19.81 21.91
C ALA A 311 -48.92 20.05 22.83
N VAL A 312 -48.76 21.30 23.28
CA VAL A 312 -47.94 21.65 24.43
C VAL A 312 -48.68 21.18 25.68
N ARG A 313 -48.12 20.20 26.40
CA ARG A 313 -48.68 19.73 27.67
C ARG A 313 -48.19 20.65 28.79
N ALA A 314 -49.02 21.62 29.16
CA ALA A 314 -48.90 22.35 30.42
C ALA A 314 -49.72 21.61 31.49
N THR A 315 -49.07 21.10 32.53
CA THR A 315 -49.70 20.85 33.83
C THR A 315 -48.70 21.19 34.93
N ARG A 316 -49.01 22.26 35.66
CA ARG A 316 -48.42 22.69 36.92
C ARG A 316 -49.15 21.96 38.04
N SER A 317 -48.42 21.32 38.95
CA SER A 317 -48.86 21.05 40.33
C SER A 317 -47.71 21.37 41.27
N GLU A 318 -48.06 22.05 42.35
CA GLU A 318 -47.19 22.67 43.35
C GLU A 318 -46.79 21.70 44.49
N VAL A 319 -45.53 21.88 44.92
CA VAL A 319 -44.98 21.85 46.30
C VAL A 319 -44.95 20.54 47.09
N ALA A 320 -43.74 20.09 47.43
CA ALA A 320 -43.29 19.94 48.82
C ALA A 320 -41.75 19.98 48.91
N VAL A 321 -41.29 20.77 49.88
CA VAL A 321 -39.90 21.06 50.26
C VAL A 321 -39.28 19.87 51.01
N GLY A 322 -38.01 19.58 50.73
CA GLY A 322 -37.20 18.63 51.51
C GLY A 322 -35.72 18.66 51.12
N GLN A 323 -34.96 19.49 51.83
CA GLN A 323 -33.56 19.37 52.29
C GLN A 323 -32.51 18.71 51.33
N VAL A 324 -31.51 19.49 50.85
CA VAL A 324 -30.12 19.61 51.39
C VAL A 324 -29.30 18.35 51.03
N GLU A 325 -28.21 18.37 50.23
CA GLU A 325 -27.03 19.24 50.21
C GLU A 325 -26.47 19.54 48.81
N VAL A 326 -25.80 20.69 48.75
CA VAL A 326 -24.94 21.17 47.69
C VAL A 326 -23.54 20.54 47.83
N ALA A 327 -22.96 20.09 46.73
CA ALA A 327 -21.50 20.15 46.55
C ALA A 327 -21.16 20.33 45.07
N THR A 328 -20.79 21.56 44.72
CA THR A 328 -19.81 21.90 43.67
C THR A 328 -18.93 23.01 44.27
N PRO A 329 -17.73 23.33 43.75
CA PRO A 329 -16.89 22.67 42.74
C PRO A 329 -15.41 22.54 43.18
N SER A 330 -14.55 21.85 42.42
CA SER A 330 -13.12 22.20 42.37
C SER A 330 -12.48 21.75 41.06
N GLY A 331 -11.84 22.68 40.37
CA GLY A 331 -10.94 22.39 39.27
C GLY A 331 -9.63 21.76 39.76
N GLY A 332 -8.86 21.20 38.82
CA GLY A 332 -7.53 20.67 39.07
C GLY A 332 -6.93 20.04 37.83
N ASP A 333 -5.77 20.53 37.43
CA ASP A 333 -4.97 20.17 36.27
C ASP A 333 -4.65 18.67 36.12
N ARG A 334 -4.53 18.24 34.87
CA ARG A 334 -3.97 16.94 34.48
C ARG A 334 -2.44 17.05 34.53
N THR A 335 -1.79 16.24 35.37
CA THR A 335 -0.36 15.94 35.23
C THR A 335 -0.10 14.43 35.31
N ALA A 336 0.71 13.98 34.34
CA ALA A 336 1.56 12.79 34.26
C ALA A 336 1.34 11.62 35.25
N THR A 337 0.40 10.71 34.96
CA THR A 337 0.44 9.32 35.51
C THR A 337 -0.09 8.23 34.56
N ASP A 338 -0.29 8.50 33.26
CA ASP A 338 -0.85 7.49 32.33
C ASP A 338 0.21 6.80 31.44
N MET A 339 1.51 6.97 31.73
CA MET A 339 2.60 6.31 30.97
C MET A 339 3.22 5.10 31.69
N GLU A 340 2.86 4.81 32.93
CA GLU A 340 3.45 3.71 33.70
C GLU A 340 2.61 2.41 33.62
N GLU A 341 1.32 2.51 33.32
CA GLU A 341 0.43 1.35 33.17
C GLU A 341 0.62 0.61 31.83
N ALA A 342 1.20 1.27 30.82
CA ALA A 342 1.52 0.65 29.52
C ALA A 342 2.85 -0.13 29.51
N ALA A 343 3.77 0.19 30.43
CA ALA A 343 5.06 -0.51 30.54
C ALA A 343 4.90 -1.86 31.28
N ALA A 344 4.05 -1.92 32.31
CA ALA A 344 3.75 -3.15 33.04
C ALA A 344 3.04 -4.23 32.19
N SER A 345 2.32 -3.81 31.12
CA SER A 345 1.63 -4.74 30.20
C SER A 345 2.57 -5.39 29.17
N LEU A 346 3.78 -4.86 28.96
CA LEU A 346 4.75 -5.40 27.99
C LEU A 346 5.65 -6.47 28.63
N ASP A 347 5.98 -6.34 29.91
CA ASP A 347 6.74 -7.38 30.65
C ASP A 347 5.91 -8.66 30.84
N ASP A 348 4.60 -8.54 31.09
CA ASP A 348 3.70 -9.69 31.23
C ASP A 348 3.49 -10.46 29.90
N LEU A 349 3.61 -9.77 28.75
CA LEU A 349 3.57 -10.36 27.41
C LEU A 349 4.89 -11.01 26.99
N THR A 350 6.01 -10.51 27.51
CA THR A 350 7.34 -11.08 27.26
C THR A 350 7.53 -12.39 28.02
N MET A 351 7.02 -12.46 29.27
CA MET A 351 7.06 -13.68 30.10
C MET A 351 6.17 -14.81 29.56
N GLN A 352 5.06 -14.49 28.88
CA GLN A 352 4.17 -15.49 28.25
C GLN A 352 4.72 -16.05 26.93
N LEU A 353 5.64 -15.35 26.26
CA LEU A 353 6.28 -15.82 25.03
C LEU A 353 7.46 -16.76 25.32
N GLU A 354 8.23 -16.53 26.40
CA GLU A 354 9.31 -17.43 26.83
C GLU A 354 8.76 -18.79 27.30
N TYR A 355 7.62 -18.81 28.01
CA TYR A 355 6.98 -20.07 28.45
C TYR A 355 6.41 -20.91 27.28
N ALA A 356 6.14 -20.28 26.13
CA ALA A 356 5.59 -20.92 24.94
C ALA A 356 6.67 -21.49 23.99
N ASP A 357 7.94 -21.07 24.16
CA ASP A 357 9.08 -21.61 23.40
C ASP A 357 9.76 -22.80 24.11
N ASP A 358 9.72 -22.86 25.45
CA ASP A 358 10.17 -24.04 26.20
C ASP A 358 9.26 -25.25 26.00
N CYS A 359 7.94 -25.04 25.85
CA CYS A 359 7.00 -26.11 25.51
C CYS A 359 7.18 -26.68 24.08
N ARG A 360 7.88 -25.96 23.19
CA ARG A 360 8.07 -26.36 21.78
C ARG A 360 9.36 -27.17 21.54
N HIS A 361 10.29 -27.19 22.49
CA HIS A 361 11.55 -27.92 22.38
C HIS A 361 11.62 -29.22 23.20
N GLY A 362 10.51 -29.64 23.80
CA GLY A 362 10.39 -31.00 24.35
C GLY A 362 11.32 -31.29 25.52
N GLN A 363 11.40 -30.38 26.49
CA GLN A 363 11.86 -30.68 27.84
C GLN A 363 10.77 -30.22 28.81
N CYS A 364 9.90 -31.14 29.20
CA CYS A 364 9.16 -31.04 30.46
C CYS A 364 9.95 -31.79 31.54
#